data_AF-A0A0L1J3T7-F1
#
_entry.id   AF-A0A0L1J3T7-F1
#
_cell.length_a   1.000
_cell.length_b   1.000
_cell.length_c   1.000
_cell.angle_alpha   90.00
_cell.angle_beta   90.00
_cell.angle_gamma   90.00
#
_symmetry.space_group_name_H-M   'P 1'
#
loop_
_entity.id
_entity.type
_entity.pdbx_description
1 polymer ?
#
loop_
_entity_poly.entity_id
_entity_poly.type
_entity_poly.pdbx_seq_one_letter_code
_entity_poly.pdbx_strand_id
1 'polypeptide(L)'
;METLVSYGVTYLITNNSTLATVVAAVYGLFLKSSTKRLSVRAILLCQSPEYSLTKTDIDGFLSSSYGRDICEWSCTRASVDENYEGPAKKAVHISLEHESMLYDDTLRELPIRQLCRLLVGLHTFKEHRFRIVPERAGEGLDDIGQLFGGCLVLMHLKDIYERCLRDDSGDDGRYPEERYISLFQKFADEYGAYMESLSDEQVVEILGGNDDPRFRSMLNELRKRYTKRALRKQ
;
A
#
# COMPACT_ATOMS: atom_id res chain seq x y z
N MET A 1 18.09 4.78 -25.54
CA MET A 1 17.68 5.81 -26.51
C MET A 1 16.37 6.36 -25.96
N GLU A 2 16.44 7.40 -25.15
CA GLU A 2 15.32 7.92 -24.35
C GLU A 2 14.60 9.00 -25.16
N THR A 3 13.34 8.75 -25.53
CA THR A 3 12.47 9.75 -26.14
C THR A 3 11.85 10.60 -25.04
N LEU A 4 12.53 11.69 -24.70
CA LEU A 4 12.01 12.76 -23.86
C LEU A 4 10.99 13.54 -24.69
N VAL A 5 9.71 13.17 -24.59
CA VAL A 5 8.63 13.89 -25.27
C VAL A 5 8.35 15.19 -24.51
N SER A 6 9.17 16.20 -24.79
CA SER A 6 8.94 17.58 -24.38
C SER A 6 7.87 18.18 -25.29
N TYR A 7 6.65 18.29 -24.81
CA TYR A 7 5.62 19.11 -25.45
C TYR A 7 5.86 20.57 -25.09
N GLY A 8 6.72 21.24 -25.87
CA GLY A 8 6.87 22.69 -25.85
C GLY A 8 5.65 23.33 -26.52
N VAL A 9 4.76 23.93 -25.73
CA VAL A 9 3.68 24.76 -26.29
C VAL A 9 4.25 26.15 -26.56
N THR A 10 4.56 26.44 -27.82
CA THR A 10 4.99 27.77 -28.25
C THR A 10 3.75 28.60 -28.56
N TYR A 11 3.42 29.56 -27.69
CA TYR A 11 2.37 30.53 -27.97
C TYR A 11 2.94 31.68 -28.80
N LEU A 12 2.59 31.72 -30.09
CA LEU A 12 2.87 32.86 -30.96
C LEU A 12 1.90 33.99 -30.59
N ILE A 13 2.37 34.93 -29.76
CA ILE A 13 1.63 36.15 -29.45
C ILE A 13 1.75 37.09 -30.67
N THR A 14 0.88 36.90 -31.65
CA THR A 14 0.59 37.94 -32.64
C THR A 14 -0.30 38.99 -31.97
N ASN A 15 -0.09 40.28 -32.25
CA ASN A 15 -0.73 41.48 -31.64
C ASN A 15 -2.29 41.54 -31.66
N ASN A 16 -2.97 40.45 -31.98
CA ASN A 16 -4.43 40.25 -31.91
C ASN A 16 -4.77 39.03 -31.02
N SER A 17 -4.21 38.95 -29.81
CA SER A 17 -4.55 37.90 -28.84
C SER A 17 -5.99 38.10 -28.33
N THR A 18 -6.94 37.45 -29.00
CA THR A 18 -8.35 37.39 -28.57
C THR A 18 -8.44 36.78 -27.16
N LEU A 19 -9.38 37.26 -26.35
CA LEU A 19 -9.75 36.71 -25.03
C LEU A 19 -9.79 35.17 -25.02
N ALA A 20 -10.24 34.57 -26.13
CA ALA A 20 -10.28 33.11 -26.34
C ALA A 20 -8.91 32.41 -26.21
N THR A 21 -7.81 33.04 -26.64
CA THR A 21 -6.46 32.46 -26.57
C THR A 21 -5.93 32.49 -25.13
N VAL A 22 -6.23 33.57 -24.39
CA VAL A 22 -5.92 33.69 -22.96
C VAL A 22 -6.77 32.71 -22.17
N VAL A 23 -8.08 32.61 -22.47
CA VAL A 23 -8.97 31.63 -21.85
C VAL A 23 -8.50 30.22 -22.16
N ALA A 24 -8.08 29.89 -23.39
CA ALA A 24 -7.54 28.56 -23.72
C ALA A 24 -6.21 28.27 -23.02
N ALA A 25 -5.33 29.26 -22.84
CA ALA A 25 -4.08 29.09 -22.10
C ALA A 25 -4.34 28.90 -20.60
N VAL A 26 -5.24 29.69 -20.02
CA VAL A 26 -5.71 29.57 -18.63
C VAL A 26 -6.40 28.22 -18.44
N TYR A 27 -7.33 27.86 -19.32
CA TYR A 27 -8.03 26.58 -19.29
C TYR A 27 -7.07 25.41 -19.50
N GLY A 28 -6.04 25.54 -20.35
CA GLY A 28 -4.98 24.55 -20.50
C GLY A 28 -4.07 24.43 -19.27
N LEU A 29 -3.82 25.52 -18.55
CA LEU A 29 -3.07 25.54 -17.28
C LEU A 29 -3.90 25.00 -16.11
N PHE A 30 -5.22 25.18 -16.11
CA PHE A 30 -6.12 24.73 -15.04
C PHE A 30 -6.72 23.33 -15.30
N LEU A 31 -6.91 22.91 -16.56
CA LEU A 31 -7.33 21.54 -16.93
C LEU A 31 -6.17 20.55 -17.01
N LYS A 32 -4.94 20.99 -17.31
CA LYS A 32 -3.78 20.25 -16.82
C LYS A 32 -3.69 20.50 -15.32
N SER A 33 -4.61 19.91 -14.56
CA SER A 33 -4.29 19.51 -13.19
C SER A 33 -2.89 18.91 -13.27
N SER A 34 -1.96 19.42 -12.45
CA SER A 34 -0.62 18.85 -12.41
C SER A 34 -0.80 17.35 -12.24
N THR A 35 -0.45 16.57 -13.24
CA THR A 35 -0.72 15.13 -13.28
C THR A 35 -0.01 14.52 -12.10
N LYS A 36 -0.77 14.32 -11.01
CA LYS A 36 -0.24 13.86 -9.74
C LYS A 36 0.31 12.48 -10.00
N ARG A 37 1.57 12.24 -9.65
CA ARG A 37 2.14 10.91 -9.75
C ARG A 37 1.43 9.98 -8.79
N LEU A 38 1.38 8.72 -9.14
CA LEU A 38 0.85 7.69 -8.29
C LEU A 38 1.70 7.64 -7.01
N SER A 39 1.08 7.89 -5.86
CA SER A 39 1.75 7.85 -4.58
C SER A 39 0.91 7.12 -3.54
N VAL A 40 1.58 6.36 -2.69
CA VAL A 40 0.97 5.59 -1.61
C VAL A 40 1.67 5.92 -0.29
N ARG A 41 0.92 5.79 0.82
CA ARG A 41 1.43 6.01 2.17
C ARG A 41 1.46 4.69 2.93
N ALA A 42 2.55 4.44 3.64
CA ALA A 42 2.74 3.25 4.45
C ALA A 42 3.46 3.59 5.75
N ILE A 43 3.46 2.65 6.67
CA ILE A 43 4.09 2.75 7.97
C ILE A 43 5.09 1.61 8.13
N LEU A 44 6.32 1.93 8.52
CA LEU A 44 7.32 0.98 8.93
C LEU A 44 7.21 0.77 10.44
N LEU A 45 6.88 -0.45 10.84
CA LEU A 45 6.87 -0.90 12.24
C LEU A 45 8.17 -1.63 12.53
N CYS A 46 9.08 -0.96 13.23
CA CYS A 46 10.38 -1.52 13.57
C CYS A 46 10.34 -2.27 14.90
N GLN A 47 11.03 -3.41 14.92
CA GLN A 47 11.19 -4.24 16.12
C GLN A 47 12.44 -3.82 16.92
N SER A 48 13.36 -3.10 16.29
CA SER A 48 14.58 -2.57 16.93
C SER A 48 14.26 -1.31 17.74
N PRO A 49 14.83 -1.15 18.95
CA PRO A 49 14.57 -0.01 19.83
C PRO A 49 15.15 1.31 19.30
N GLU A 50 16.23 1.23 18.53
CA GLU A 50 16.86 2.36 17.86
C GLU A 50 16.55 2.28 16.37
N TYR A 51 15.76 3.22 15.86
CA TYR A 51 15.47 3.33 14.44
C TYR A 51 16.35 4.43 13.82
N SER A 52 17.07 4.09 12.76
CA SER A 52 17.94 5.03 12.04
C SER A 52 17.79 4.98 10.52
N LEU A 53 16.78 4.28 9.97
CA LEU A 53 16.60 4.21 8.52
C LEU A 53 16.10 5.56 7.97
N THR A 54 16.89 6.14 7.09
CA THR A 54 16.59 7.37 6.38
C THR A 54 15.81 7.10 5.08
N LYS A 55 15.38 8.16 4.40
CA LYS A 55 14.76 8.06 3.07
C LYS A 55 15.63 7.28 2.08
N THR A 56 16.93 7.55 2.04
CA THR A 56 17.86 6.86 1.13
C THR A 56 18.04 5.38 1.49
N ASP A 57 17.87 5.02 2.77
CA ASP A 57 17.87 3.62 3.19
C ASP A 57 16.61 2.89 2.71
N ILE A 58 15.45 3.56 2.74
CA ILE A 58 14.19 3.02 2.21
C ILE A 58 14.31 2.83 0.68
N ASP A 59 14.85 3.81 -0.04
CA ASP A 59 15.13 3.68 -1.48
C ASP A 59 16.10 2.52 -1.77
N GLY A 60 17.14 2.37 -0.94
CA GLY A 60 18.07 1.25 -1.02
C GLY A 60 17.40 -0.10 -0.78
N PHE A 61 16.49 -0.19 0.19
CA PHE A 61 15.69 -1.38 0.46
C PHE A 61 14.79 -1.72 -0.74
N LEU A 62 14.05 -0.75 -1.28
CA LEU A 62 13.19 -0.95 -2.45
C LEU A 62 13.98 -1.42 -3.66
N SER A 63 15.11 -0.75 -3.95
CA SER A 63 16.02 -1.10 -5.04
C SER A 63 16.61 -2.50 -4.87
N SER A 64 16.94 -2.90 -3.64
CA SER A 64 17.46 -4.25 -3.37
C SER A 64 16.40 -5.34 -3.54
N SER A 65 15.11 -5.00 -3.34
CA SER A 65 13.99 -5.94 -3.41
C SER A 65 13.46 -6.10 -4.85
N TYR A 66 13.37 -5.01 -5.61
CA TYR A 66 12.97 -5.02 -7.03
C TYR A 66 14.11 -5.43 -7.98
N GLY A 67 15.36 -5.20 -7.57
CA GLY A 67 16.50 -5.13 -8.48
C GLY A 67 16.74 -3.68 -8.91
N ARG A 68 18.01 -3.27 -8.93
CA ARG A 68 18.42 -1.85 -9.06
C ARG A 68 17.91 -1.19 -10.34
N ASP A 69 17.70 -1.97 -11.40
CA ASP A 69 17.32 -1.46 -12.73
C ASP A 69 15.80 -1.53 -13.01
N ILE A 70 15.01 -2.05 -12.05
CA ILE A 70 13.56 -2.33 -12.23
C ILE A 70 12.72 -1.57 -11.18
N CYS A 71 13.37 -0.92 -10.19
CA CYS A 71 12.66 -0.26 -9.11
C CYS A 71 12.04 1.08 -9.56
N GLU A 72 10.77 1.06 -9.93
CA GLU A 72 10.02 2.25 -10.35
C GLU A 72 9.39 3.04 -9.18
N TRP A 73 9.69 2.65 -7.93
CA TRP A 73 9.16 3.28 -6.72
C TRP A 73 10.28 3.93 -5.92
N SER A 74 10.05 5.16 -5.49
CA SER A 74 10.97 5.92 -4.64
C SER A 74 10.26 6.49 -3.42
N CYS A 75 10.97 6.56 -2.30
CA CYS A 75 10.53 7.20 -1.10
C CYS A 75 10.63 8.72 -1.27
N THR A 76 9.50 9.42 -1.24
CA THR A 76 9.47 10.89 -1.33
C THR A 76 9.56 11.55 0.04
N ARG A 77 8.95 10.92 1.05
CA ARG A 77 8.89 11.41 2.43
C ARG A 77 9.09 10.26 3.42
N ALA A 78 9.83 10.54 4.49
CA ALA A 78 9.95 9.68 5.66
C ALA A 78 9.90 10.55 6.93
N SER A 79 9.04 10.19 7.88
CA SER A 79 8.94 10.89 9.17
C SER A 79 8.71 9.90 10.31
N VAL A 80 9.47 10.06 11.38
CA VAL A 80 9.38 9.22 12.57
C VAL A 80 8.25 9.73 13.46
N ASP A 81 7.36 8.82 13.86
CA ASP A 81 6.38 9.02 14.90
C ASP A 81 6.85 8.28 16.17
N GLU A 82 7.23 9.07 17.19
CA GLU A 82 7.68 8.55 18.48
C GLU A 82 6.53 8.20 19.42
N ASN A 83 5.31 8.67 19.14
CA ASN A 83 4.12 8.46 19.96
C ASN A 83 3.06 7.64 19.21
N TYR A 84 3.52 6.74 18.35
CA TYR A 84 2.63 5.93 17.53
C TYR A 84 1.65 5.14 18.40
N GLU A 85 0.35 5.38 18.20
CA GLU A 85 -0.72 4.76 18.98
C GLU A 85 -0.97 3.30 18.55
N GLY A 86 0.05 2.45 18.45
CA GLY A 86 -0.07 1.07 17.95
C GLY A 86 0.77 0.05 18.70
N PRO A 87 0.94 -1.17 18.14
CA PRO A 87 1.68 -2.23 18.82
C PRO A 87 3.19 -1.97 18.91
N ALA A 88 3.71 -1.01 18.13
CA ALA A 88 5.10 -0.60 18.12
C ALA A 88 5.31 0.69 18.94
N LYS A 89 6.45 0.81 19.62
CA LYS A 89 6.84 2.01 20.39
C LYS A 89 7.24 3.19 19.51
N LYS A 90 7.66 2.93 18.27
CA LYS A 90 7.99 3.93 17.25
C LYS A 90 7.53 3.40 15.90
N ALA A 91 7.06 4.30 15.04
CA ALA A 91 6.67 3.97 13.69
C ALA A 91 7.22 5.01 12.72
N VAL A 92 7.46 4.63 11.47
CA VAL A 92 7.93 5.58 10.46
C VAL A 92 6.95 5.67 9.33
N HIS A 93 6.34 6.84 9.19
CA HIS A 93 5.47 7.15 8.08
C HIS A 93 6.31 7.40 6.85
N ILE A 94 5.99 6.69 5.78
CA ILE A 94 6.66 6.82 4.49
C ILE A 94 5.64 7.14 3.41
N SER A 95 6.07 7.94 2.44
CA SER A 95 5.35 8.13 1.18
C SER A 95 6.21 7.59 0.05
N LEU A 96 5.63 6.71 -0.74
CA LEU A 96 6.25 6.14 -1.92
C LEU A 96 5.57 6.74 -3.16
N GLU A 97 6.36 7.10 -4.15
CA GLU A 97 5.88 7.65 -5.42
C GLU A 97 6.45 6.82 -6.57
N HIS A 98 5.58 6.54 -7.54
CA HIS A 98 5.96 5.86 -8.77
C HIS A 98 6.61 6.85 -9.74
N GLU A 99 7.66 6.44 -10.44
CA GLU A 99 8.44 7.32 -11.32
C GLU A 99 7.64 7.92 -12.49
N SER A 100 6.81 7.10 -13.13
CA SER A 100 6.09 7.42 -14.37
C SER A 100 4.57 7.29 -14.29
N MET A 101 4.04 6.43 -13.41
CA MET A 101 2.60 6.16 -13.32
C MET A 101 1.87 7.37 -12.73
N LEU A 102 0.74 7.73 -13.35
CA LEU A 102 -0.11 8.83 -12.91
C LEU A 102 -1.23 8.34 -12.00
N TYR A 103 -1.69 9.23 -11.11
CA TYR A 103 -2.77 8.96 -10.19
C TYR A 103 -4.07 8.55 -10.91
N ASP A 104 -4.40 9.20 -12.02
CA ASP A 104 -5.65 8.95 -12.77
C ASP A 104 -5.53 7.85 -13.84
N ASP A 105 -4.41 7.13 -13.89
CA ASP A 105 -4.21 6.08 -14.90
C ASP A 105 -5.10 4.86 -14.62
N THR A 106 -5.78 4.36 -15.64
CA THR A 106 -6.64 3.16 -15.54
C THR A 106 -5.89 1.90 -15.09
N LEU A 107 -4.58 1.83 -15.30
CA LEU A 107 -3.75 0.66 -14.97
C LEU A 107 -2.98 0.82 -13.65
N ARG A 108 -3.24 1.90 -12.88
CA ARG A 108 -2.59 2.21 -11.60
C ARG A 108 -2.63 1.08 -10.56
N GLU A 109 -3.59 0.16 -10.67
CA GLU A 109 -3.70 -0.97 -9.75
C GLU A 109 -2.57 -1.99 -9.90
N LEU A 110 -2.05 -2.18 -11.11
CA LEU A 110 -0.99 -3.17 -11.38
C LEU A 110 0.30 -2.88 -10.59
N PRO A 111 0.90 -1.67 -10.66
CA PRO A 111 2.10 -1.38 -9.90
C PRO A 111 1.83 -1.33 -8.38
N ILE A 112 0.62 -0.98 -7.94
CA ILE A 112 0.23 -1.08 -6.52
C ILE A 112 0.30 -2.54 -6.05
N ARG A 113 -0.31 -3.47 -6.78
CA ARG A 113 -0.30 -4.90 -6.43
C ARG A 113 1.13 -5.45 -6.42
N GLN A 114 1.95 -5.07 -7.40
CA GLN A 114 3.36 -5.45 -7.45
C GLN A 114 4.13 -4.93 -6.23
N LEU A 115 3.95 -3.67 -5.88
CA LEU A 115 4.54 -3.08 -4.69
C LEU A 115 4.11 -3.82 -3.43
N CYS A 116 2.81 -4.06 -3.24
CA CYS A 116 2.31 -4.78 -2.07
C CYS A 116 2.97 -6.15 -1.90
N ARG A 117 3.16 -6.92 -2.98
CA ARG A 117 3.83 -8.24 -2.93
C ARG A 117 5.24 -8.16 -2.35
N LEU A 118 5.94 -7.05 -2.57
CA LEU A 118 7.30 -6.83 -2.08
C LEU A 118 7.33 -6.29 -0.65
N LEU A 119 6.34 -5.47 -0.29
CA LEU A 119 6.25 -4.89 1.06
C LEU A 119 5.77 -5.92 2.10
N VAL A 120 5.12 -7.00 1.68
CA VAL A 120 4.57 -8.03 2.57
C VAL A 120 5.67 -8.81 3.29
N GLY A 121 5.38 -9.22 4.52
CA GLY A 121 6.26 -10.03 5.34
C GLY A 121 7.13 -9.22 6.30
N LEU A 122 8.24 -9.83 6.70
CA LEU A 122 9.15 -9.30 7.72
C LEU A 122 10.51 -9.12 7.08
N HIS A 123 10.96 -7.87 7.03
CA HIS A 123 12.15 -7.45 6.31
C HIS A 123 13.32 -7.27 7.26
N THR A 124 14.52 -7.51 6.75
CA THR A 124 15.77 -7.20 7.44
C THR A 124 16.66 -6.40 6.52
N PHE A 125 17.03 -5.19 6.93
CA PHE A 125 17.87 -4.29 6.14
C PHE A 125 18.73 -3.44 7.07
N LYS A 126 20.05 -3.41 6.83
CA LYS A 126 21.04 -2.68 7.66
C LYS A 126 20.82 -2.90 9.17
N GLU A 127 20.71 -4.16 9.59
CA GLU A 127 20.50 -4.57 10.99
C GLU A 127 19.13 -4.22 11.58
N HIS A 128 18.26 -3.52 10.83
CA HIS A 128 16.89 -3.23 11.24
C HIS A 128 15.94 -4.31 10.76
N ARG A 129 15.09 -4.77 11.67
CA ARG A 129 14.02 -5.73 11.36
C ARG A 129 12.68 -5.04 11.50
N PHE A 130 11.89 -5.05 10.42
CA PHE A 130 10.65 -4.26 10.35
C PHE A 130 9.60 -4.89 9.45
N ARG A 131 8.34 -4.48 9.68
CA ARG A 131 7.21 -4.77 8.80
C ARG A 131 6.69 -3.48 8.21
N ILE A 132 6.18 -3.56 6.98
CA ILE A 132 5.54 -2.43 6.31
C ILE A 132 4.04 -2.69 6.29
N VAL A 133 3.26 -1.79 6.87
CA VAL A 133 1.80 -1.86 6.98
C VAL A 133 1.18 -0.60 6.37
N PRO A 134 -0.09 -0.60 5.97
CA PRO A 134 -0.70 0.65 5.53
C PRO A 134 -0.90 1.61 6.70
N GLU A 135 -1.14 2.88 6.39
CA GLU A 135 -1.70 3.81 7.37
C GLU A 135 -3.05 3.29 7.88
N ARG A 136 -3.51 3.74 9.05
CA ARG A 136 -4.84 3.36 9.53
C ARG A 136 -5.90 4.04 8.67
N ALA A 137 -6.95 3.29 8.33
CA ALA A 137 -8.08 3.87 7.63
C ALA A 137 -8.72 4.95 8.51
N GLY A 138 -8.80 6.18 8.00
CA GLY A 138 -9.37 7.33 8.68
C GLY A 138 -10.11 8.24 7.70
N GLU A 139 -10.79 9.25 8.24
CA GLU A 139 -11.48 10.27 7.44
C GLU A 139 -10.44 11.03 6.60
N GLY A 140 -10.44 10.82 5.28
CA GLY A 140 -9.46 11.41 4.34
C GLY A 140 -8.55 10.40 3.64
N LEU A 141 -8.81 9.11 3.77
CA LEU A 141 -8.22 8.10 2.90
C LEU A 141 -8.81 8.20 1.48
N ASP A 142 -7.96 8.36 0.47
CA ASP A 142 -8.35 8.40 -0.94
C ASP A 142 -8.54 6.99 -1.52
N ASP A 143 -9.08 6.90 -2.73
CA ASP A 143 -9.32 5.63 -3.42
C ASP A 143 -8.03 4.83 -3.63
N ILE A 144 -6.91 5.52 -3.88
CA ILE A 144 -5.58 4.90 -3.97
C ILE A 144 -5.10 4.38 -2.63
N GLY A 145 -5.23 5.15 -1.55
CA GLY A 145 -4.92 4.70 -0.20
C GLY A 145 -5.75 3.49 0.22
N GLN A 146 -7.03 3.45 -0.18
CA GLN A 146 -7.92 2.32 0.05
C GLN A 146 -7.51 1.07 -0.72
N LEU A 147 -7.21 1.22 -2.01
CA LEU A 147 -6.72 0.12 -2.85
C LEU A 147 -5.38 -0.42 -2.33
N PHE A 148 -4.40 0.45 -2.07
CA PHE A 148 -3.08 0.06 -1.55
C PHE A 148 -3.20 -0.63 -0.20
N GLY A 149 -3.93 -0.04 0.74
CA GLY A 149 -4.09 -0.63 2.08
C GLY A 149 -4.85 -1.94 2.06
N GLY A 150 -5.91 -2.04 1.26
CA GLY A 150 -6.64 -3.28 1.03
C GLY A 150 -5.75 -4.39 0.45
N CYS A 151 -4.99 -4.08 -0.61
CA CYS A 151 -4.03 -5.00 -1.20
C CYS A 151 -3.00 -5.48 -0.17
N LEU A 152 -2.38 -4.54 0.55
CA LEU A 152 -1.31 -4.84 1.49
C LEU A 152 -1.80 -5.66 2.68
N VAL A 153 -2.95 -5.32 3.26
CA VAL A 153 -3.59 -6.06 4.37
C VAL A 153 -3.89 -7.48 3.92
N LEU A 154 -4.54 -7.64 2.76
CA LEU A 154 -4.95 -8.95 2.27
C LEU A 154 -3.75 -9.85 2.00
N MET A 155 -2.68 -9.31 1.40
CA MET A 155 -1.45 -10.08 1.17
C MET A 155 -0.70 -10.42 2.46
N HIS A 156 -0.69 -9.55 3.48
CA HIS A 156 -0.14 -9.89 4.81
C HIS A 156 -0.92 -11.03 5.47
N LEU A 157 -2.25 -10.99 5.40
CA LEU A 157 -3.09 -12.08 5.90
C LEU A 157 -2.77 -13.40 5.18
N LYS A 158 -2.55 -13.35 3.87
CA LYS A 158 -2.11 -14.52 3.08
C LYS A 158 -0.74 -15.04 3.52
N ASP A 159 0.25 -14.15 3.65
CA ASP A 159 1.61 -14.52 4.09
C ASP A 159 1.60 -15.14 5.49
N ILE A 160 0.82 -14.59 6.43
CA ILE A 160 0.66 -15.17 7.77
C ILE A 160 0.03 -16.56 7.67
N TYR A 161 -1.03 -16.71 6.86
CA TYR A 161 -1.68 -18.00 6.64
C TYR A 161 -0.70 -19.05 6.09
N GLU A 162 0.04 -18.71 5.04
CA GLU A 162 0.99 -19.62 4.39
C GLU A 162 2.17 -20.02 5.29
N ARG A 163 2.69 -19.11 6.11
CA ARG A 163 3.75 -19.43 7.08
C ARG A 163 3.25 -20.41 8.14
N CYS A 164 2.04 -20.19 8.62
CA CYS A 164 1.37 -21.08 9.56
C CYS A 164 1.14 -22.49 8.99
N LEU A 165 0.84 -22.61 7.69
CA LEU A 165 0.73 -23.92 7.03
C LEU A 165 2.03 -24.71 7.02
N ARG A 166 3.18 -24.03 6.93
CA ARG A 166 4.49 -24.68 6.83
C ARG A 166 4.99 -25.19 8.18
N ASP A 167 4.70 -24.45 9.25
CA ASP A 167 5.10 -24.80 10.62
C ASP A 167 4.35 -26.05 11.17
N ASP A 168 3.13 -26.32 10.67
CA ASP A 168 2.28 -27.45 11.10
C ASP A 168 2.51 -28.76 10.32
N SER A 169 3.59 -28.87 9.54
CA SER A 169 3.91 -30.11 8.80
C SER A 169 4.40 -31.26 9.69
N GLY A 170 4.52 -31.04 11.00
CA GLY A 170 4.83 -32.06 12.00
C GLY A 170 3.77 -32.11 13.10
N ASP A 171 3.06 -33.22 13.15
CA ASP A 171 2.19 -33.69 14.24
C ASP A 171 0.69 -33.29 14.15
N ASP A 172 -0.14 -34.34 14.06
CA ASP A 172 -1.62 -34.41 14.08
C ASP A 172 -2.38 -33.26 13.39
N GLY A 173 -3.03 -33.54 12.25
CA GLY A 173 -3.75 -32.58 11.37
C GLY A 173 -4.94 -31.80 11.96
N ARG A 174 -4.94 -31.56 13.27
CA ARG A 174 -5.76 -30.59 13.99
C ARG A 174 -5.01 -29.25 14.02
N TYR A 175 -5.38 -28.38 13.09
CA TYR A 175 -5.01 -26.97 13.16
C TYR A 175 -5.34 -26.41 14.56
N PRO A 176 -4.43 -25.72 15.24
CA PRO A 176 -4.78 -24.89 16.38
C PRO A 176 -5.53 -23.64 15.90
N GLU A 177 -6.78 -23.81 15.41
CA GLU A 177 -7.70 -22.76 14.92
C GLU A 177 -7.70 -21.51 15.82
N GLU A 178 -7.61 -21.71 17.13
CA GLU A 178 -7.63 -20.65 18.14
C GLU A 178 -6.41 -19.71 18.08
N ARG A 179 -5.20 -20.22 17.76
CA ARG A 179 -4.00 -19.39 17.66
C ARG A 179 -4.04 -18.48 16.43
N TYR A 180 -4.46 -19.01 15.29
CA TYR A 180 -4.60 -18.22 14.05
C TYR A 180 -5.63 -17.12 14.21
N ILE A 181 -6.81 -17.47 14.72
CA ILE A 181 -7.88 -16.50 14.93
C ILE A 181 -7.39 -15.32 15.79
N SER A 182 -6.59 -15.55 16.84
CA SER A 182 -6.10 -14.46 17.68
C SER A 182 -5.14 -13.48 16.97
N LEU A 183 -4.23 -13.97 16.13
CA LEU A 183 -3.28 -13.14 15.36
C LEU A 183 -3.98 -12.38 14.24
N PHE A 184 -4.83 -13.09 13.50
CA PHE A 184 -5.66 -12.51 12.45
C PHE A 184 -6.63 -11.48 13.01
N GLN A 185 -7.21 -11.74 14.19
CA GLN A 185 -8.14 -10.83 14.83
C GLN A 185 -7.46 -9.57 15.36
N LYS A 186 -6.23 -9.65 15.90
CA LYS A 186 -5.47 -8.44 16.25
C LYS A 186 -5.16 -7.58 15.02
N PHE A 187 -4.75 -8.21 13.92
CA PHE A 187 -4.46 -7.49 12.69
C PHE A 187 -5.73 -6.91 12.05
N ALA A 188 -6.84 -7.65 12.09
CA ALA A 188 -8.14 -7.19 11.63
C ALA A 188 -8.76 -6.12 12.54
N ASP A 189 -8.45 -6.10 13.84
CA ASP A 189 -8.91 -5.03 14.73
C ASP A 189 -8.26 -3.69 14.39
N GLU A 190 -7.01 -3.71 13.90
CA GLU A 190 -6.26 -2.51 13.55
C GLU A 190 -6.50 -2.05 12.11
N TYR A 191 -6.61 -3.00 11.15
CA TYR A 191 -6.71 -2.70 9.72
C TYR A 191 -8.00 -3.21 9.06
N GLY A 192 -8.98 -3.68 9.83
CA GLY A 192 -10.20 -4.32 9.33
C GLY A 192 -11.07 -3.43 8.44
N ALA A 193 -11.00 -2.11 8.60
CA ALA A 193 -11.69 -1.16 7.75
C ALA A 193 -11.32 -1.31 6.27
N TYR A 194 -10.06 -1.68 5.96
CA TYR A 194 -9.64 -1.97 4.59
C TYR A 194 -10.28 -3.24 4.03
N MET A 195 -10.64 -4.20 4.89
CA MET A 195 -11.25 -5.46 4.45
C MET A 195 -12.74 -5.32 4.11
N GLU A 196 -13.44 -4.35 4.71
CA GLU A 196 -14.85 -4.07 4.41
C GLU A 196 -15.02 -3.46 3.02
N SER A 197 -14.04 -2.67 2.56
CA SER A 197 -14.09 -2.04 1.24
C SER A 197 -13.75 -2.93 0.07
N LEU A 198 -13.20 -4.12 0.32
CA LEU A 198 -12.82 -5.05 -0.74
C LEU A 198 -14.03 -5.89 -1.17
N SER A 199 -14.37 -5.83 -2.45
CA SER A 199 -15.30 -6.78 -3.08
C SER A 199 -14.69 -8.18 -3.18
N ASP A 200 -15.51 -9.21 -3.38
CA ASP A 200 -15.02 -10.58 -3.55
C ASP A 200 -14.22 -10.75 -4.84
N GLU A 201 -14.57 -10.01 -5.89
CA GLU A 201 -13.82 -9.95 -7.14
C GLU A 201 -12.40 -9.38 -6.91
N GLN A 202 -12.30 -8.26 -6.18
CA GLN A 202 -11.01 -7.65 -5.84
C GLN A 202 -10.14 -8.59 -5.00
N VAL A 203 -10.74 -9.35 -4.07
CA VAL A 203 -10.00 -10.34 -3.28
C VAL A 203 -9.34 -11.39 -4.17
N VAL A 204 -10.10 -11.98 -5.10
CA VAL A 204 -9.60 -13.00 -6.03
C VAL A 204 -8.50 -12.43 -6.94
N GLU A 205 -8.72 -11.23 -7.45
CA GLU A 205 -7.77 -10.54 -8.31
C GLU A 205 -6.44 -10.19 -7.62
N ILE A 206 -6.48 -9.76 -6.37
CA ILE A 206 -5.31 -9.42 -5.57
C ILE A 206 -4.51 -10.69 -5.23
N LEU A 207 -5.20 -11.75 -4.83
CA LEU A 207 -4.59 -13.01 -4.37
C LEU A 207 -4.09 -13.89 -5.53
N GLY A 208 -4.54 -13.63 -6.75
CA GLY A 208 -4.03 -14.25 -7.97
C GLY A 208 -4.56 -15.65 -8.24
N GLY A 209 -5.86 -15.89 -8.05
CA GLY A 209 -6.58 -17.10 -8.48
C GLY A 209 -6.22 -18.41 -7.76
N ASN A 210 -5.23 -18.41 -6.86
CA ASN A 210 -4.78 -19.57 -6.11
C ASN A 210 -5.28 -19.51 -4.65
N ASP A 211 -6.60 -19.40 -4.50
CA ASP A 211 -7.26 -19.24 -3.21
C ASP A 211 -7.56 -20.60 -2.58
N ASP A 212 -6.85 -20.95 -1.51
CA ASP A 212 -7.24 -22.06 -0.64
C ASP A 212 -8.64 -21.76 -0.07
N PRO A 213 -9.65 -22.65 -0.23
CA PRO A 213 -11.00 -22.43 0.27
C PRO A 213 -11.03 -22.18 1.79
N ARG A 214 -10.03 -22.68 2.54
CA ARG A 214 -9.88 -22.43 3.99
C ARG A 214 -9.49 -20.99 4.28
N PHE A 215 -8.57 -20.42 3.50
CA PHE A 215 -8.21 -19.00 3.63
C PHE A 215 -9.43 -18.11 3.36
N ARG A 216 -10.22 -18.44 2.35
CA ARG A 216 -11.46 -17.70 2.04
C ARG A 216 -12.50 -17.80 3.16
N SER A 217 -12.67 -18.98 3.75
CA SER A 217 -13.55 -19.17 4.91
C SER A 217 -13.13 -18.30 6.10
N MET A 218 -11.82 -18.25 6.38
CA MET A 218 -11.26 -17.42 7.45
C MET A 218 -11.45 -15.92 7.20
N LEU A 219 -11.21 -15.43 5.98
CA LEU A 219 -11.48 -14.03 5.60
C LEU A 219 -12.95 -13.66 5.81
N ASN A 220 -13.87 -14.54 5.40
CA ASN A 220 -15.31 -14.34 5.60
C ASN A 220 -15.70 -14.28 7.08
N GLU A 221 -15.09 -15.13 7.92
CA GLU A 221 -15.32 -15.12 9.35
C GLU A 221 -14.78 -13.84 10.01
N LEU A 222 -13.61 -13.35 9.58
CA LEU A 222 -13.05 -12.07 10.05
C LEU A 222 -13.95 -10.89 9.67
N ARG A 223 -14.41 -10.82 8.42
CA ARG A 223 -15.37 -9.80 7.97
C ARG A 223 -16.63 -9.81 8.83
N LYS A 224 -17.25 -10.99 9.02
CA LYS A 224 -18.45 -11.14 9.88
C LYS A 224 -18.23 -10.65 11.31
N ARG A 225 -17.08 -10.95 11.91
CA ARG A 225 -16.75 -10.54 13.30
C ARG A 225 -16.51 -9.05 13.41
N TYR A 226 -15.84 -8.46 12.42
CA TYR A 226 -15.59 -7.02 12.38
C TYR A 226 -16.89 -6.24 12.22
N THR A 227 -17.75 -6.59 11.26
CA THR A 227 -19.07 -5.95 11.07
C THR A 227 -19.94 -6.06 12.33
N LYS A 228 -19.97 -7.23 13.00
CA LYS A 228 -20.66 -7.39 14.29
C LYS A 228 -20.11 -6.48 15.39
N ARG A 229 -18.82 -6.16 15.39
CA ARG A 229 -18.21 -5.24 16.37
C ARG A 229 -18.49 -3.78 16.04
N ALA A 230 -18.44 -3.40 14.76
CA ALA A 230 -18.80 -2.05 14.31
C ALA A 230 -20.25 -1.71 14.72
N LEU A 231 -21.18 -2.64 14.53
CA LEU A 231 -22.59 -2.51 14.93
C LEU A 231 -22.81 -2.43 16.45
N ARG A 232 -21.86 -2.90 17.28
CA ARG A 232 -21.94 -2.82 18.75
C ARG A 232 -21.34 -1.52 19.31
N LYS A 233 -20.63 -0.75 18.49
CA LYS A 233 -20.01 0.52 18.86
C LYS A 233 -20.84 1.74 18.41
N GLN A 234 -21.90 1.52 17.65
CA GLN A 234 -22.96 2.49 17.36
C GLN A 234 -24.04 2.41 18.42
#